data_AF-A0A099EV32-F1
#
_entry.id   AF-A0A099EV32-F1
#
_cell.length_a   1.000
_cell.length_b   1.000
_cell.length_c   1.000
_cell.angle_alpha   90.00
_cell.angle_beta   90.00
_cell.angle_gamma   90.00
#
_symmetry.space_group_name_H-M   'P 1'
#
loop_
_entity.id
_entity.type
_entity.pdbx_description
1 polymer ?
#
loop_
_entity_poly.entity_id
_entity_poly.type
_entity_poly.pdbx_seq_one_letter_code
_entity_poly.pdbx_strand_id
1 'polypeptide(L)'
;MIDWERVTSLRDEVGEDEFRPLVEMFLDEIEAGLMALGSANPVVTWDSLNLLKGCSLNLGLTAFFRICDTWEKLMASGKADQLEIDLLLASYATSKQLLLRDLDWMTGGQGATGVA
;
A
#
# COMPACT_ATOMS: atom_id res chain seq x y z
N MET A 1 2.90 8.20 4.32
CA MET A 1 1.77 9.03 4.78
C MET A 1 0.49 8.33 4.36
N ILE A 2 -0.49 8.22 5.25
CA ILE A 2 -1.74 7.50 5.01
C ILE A 2 -2.88 8.51 4.79
N ASP A 3 -3.68 8.31 3.75
CA ASP A 3 -4.93 9.03 3.51
C ASP A 3 -6.05 8.37 4.31
N TRP A 4 -6.23 8.83 5.54
CA TRP A 4 -7.24 8.29 6.46
C TRP A 4 -8.68 8.60 6.05
N GLU A 5 -8.91 9.62 5.23
CA GLU A 5 -10.22 9.90 4.68
C GLU A 5 -10.61 8.79 3.70
N ARG A 6 -9.71 8.42 2.78
CA ARG A 6 -9.95 7.29 1.87
C ARG A 6 -10.15 5.97 2.63
N VAL A 7 -9.33 5.70 3.65
CA VAL A 7 -9.45 4.47 4.46
C VAL A 7 -10.79 4.41 5.19
N THR A 8 -11.25 5.53 5.75
CA THR A 8 -12.57 5.62 6.41
C THR A 8 -13.71 5.41 5.41
N SER A 9 -13.65 6.06 4.25
CA SER A 9 -14.63 5.87 3.18
C SER A 9 -14.67 4.41 2.71
N LEU A 10 -13.52 3.74 2.56
CA LEU A 10 -13.46 2.33 2.19
C LEU A 10 -14.18 1.45 3.24
N ARG A 11 -13.96 1.69 4.53
CA ARG A 11 -14.66 0.98 5.60
C ARG A 11 -16.17 1.20 5.52
N ASP A 12 -16.61 2.44 5.31
CA ASP A 12 -18.02 2.77 5.23
C ASP A 12 -18.68 2.19 3.95
N GLU A 13 -17.93 2.04 2.87
CA GLU A 13 -18.35 1.41 1.60
C GLU A 13 -18.58 -0.11 1.74
N VAL A 14 -17.69 -0.82 2.44
CA VAL A 14 -17.73 -2.30 2.52
C VAL A 14 -18.35 -2.84 3.81
N GLY A 15 -18.44 -2.01 4.85
CA GLY A 15 -18.91 -2.39 6.18
C GLY A 15 -17.79 -2.86 7.09
N GLU A 16 -18.02 -2.80 8.41
CA GLU A 16 -17.03 -3.09 9.45
C GLU A 16 -16.49 -4.53 9.37
N ASP A 17 -17.37 -5.51 9.17
CA ASP A 17 -17.02 -6.93 9.14
C ASP A 17 -16.13 -7.30 7.95
N GLU A 18 -16.34 -6.66 6.80
CA GLU A 18 -15.62 -6.94 5.55
C GLU A 18 -14.37 -6.05 5.38
N PHE A 19 -14.25 -4.97 6.14
CA PHE A 19 -13.18 -4.00 5.98
C PHE A 19 -11.80 -4.58 6.29
N ARG A 20 -11.63 -5.27 7.43
CA ARG A 20 -10.33 -5.83 7.81
C ARG A 20 -9.87 -6.94 6.84
N PRO A 21 -10.70 -7.93 6.48
CA PRO A 21 -10.35 -8.91 5.46
C PRO A 21 -9.96 -8.28 4.12
N LEU A 22 -10.65 -7.21 3.71
CA LEU A 22 -10.35 -6.51 2.47
C LEU A 22 -8.99 -5.78 2.52
N VAL A 23 -8.67 -5.14 3.65
CA VAL A 23 -7.36 -4.50 3.85
C VAL A 23 -6.24 -5.53 3.80
N GLU A 24 -6.41 -6.67 4.47
CA GLU A 24 -5.45 -7.78 4.46
C GLU A 24 -5.23 -8.32 3.04
N MET A 25 -6.31 -8.53 2.27
CA MET A 25 -6.23 -8.94 0.87
C MET A 25 -5.41 -7.95 0.02
N PHE A 26 -5.65 -6.64 0.15
CA PHE A 26 -4.86 -5.64 -0.59
C PHE A 26 -3.38 -5.61 -0.16
N LEU A 27 -3.10 -5.84 1.12
CA LEU A 27 -1.71 -5.93 1.61
C LEU A 27 -1.02 -7.15 1.01
N ASP A 28 -1.67 -8.31 1.01
CA ASP A 28 -1.15 -9.56 0.42
C ASP A 28 -0.85 -9.40 -1.07
N GLU A 29 -1.74 -8.77 -1.83
CA GLU A 29 -1.53 -8.47 -3.26
C GLU A 29 -0.30 -7.57 -3.48
N ILE A 30 -0.13 -6.53 -2.65
CA ILE A 30 1.07 -5.70 -2.71
C ILE A 30 2.33 -6.52 -2.41
N GLU A 31 2.31 -7.36 -1.38
CA GLU A 31 3.47 -8.17 -0.99
C GLU A 31 3.84 -9.19 -2.06
N ALA A 32 2.86 -9.83 -2.69
CA ALA A 32 3.08 -10.71 -3.82
C ALA A 32 3.73 -9.95 -4.99
N GLY A 33 3.23 -8.75 -5.31
CA GLY A 33 3.82 -7.88 -6.33
C GLY A 33 5.26 -7.47 -6.02
N LEU A 34 5.54 -7.08 -4.77
CA LEU A 34 6.88 -6.68 -4.33
C LEU A 34 7.85 -7.86 -4.26
N MET A 35 7.39 -9.06 -3.89
CA MET A 35 8.22 -10.26 -3.87
C MET A 35 8.78 -10.59 -5.26
N ALA A 36 7.97 -10.41 -6.31
CA ALA A 36 8.43 -10.57 -7.69
C ALA A 36 9.56 -9.58 -8.06
N LEU A 37 9.47 -8.34 -7.54
CA LEU A 37 10.48 -7.29 -7.74
C LEU A 37 11.74 -7.47 -6.89
N GLY A 38 11.71 -8.29 -5.83
CA GLY A 38 12.89 -8.61 -5.01
C GLY A 38 13.76 -9.75 -5.55
N SER A 39 13.41 -10.32 -6.70
CA SER A 39 14.13 -11.46 -7.29
C SER A 39 15.48 -11.05 -7.91
N ALA A 40 16.37 -12.01 -8.19
CA ALA A 40 17.71 -11.75 -8.71
C ALA A 40 17.74 -11.09 -10.11
N ASN A 41 16.62 -11.13 -10.85
CA ASN A 41 16.44 -10.44 -12.11
C ASN A 41 15.02 -9.87 -12.18
N PRO A 42 14.75 -8.79 -11.44
CA PRO A 42 13.40 -8.30 -11.28
C PRO A 42 12.95 -7.58 -12.55
N VAL A 43 11.75 -7.92 -13.00
CA VAL A 43 11.11 -7.28 -14.16
C VAL A 43 9.91 -6.50 -13.65
N VAL A 44 9.99 -5.17 -13.74
CA VAL A 44 8.84 -4.30 -13.50
C VAL A 44 7.97 -4.32 -14.75
N THR A 45 6.75 -4.83 -14.63
CA THR A 45 5.76 -4.86 -15.72
C THR A 45 4.68 -3.80 -15.49
N TRP A 46 3.99 -3.40 -16.56
CA TRP A 46 2.82 -2.53 -16.45
C TRP A 46 1.75 -3.11 -15.54
N ASP A 47 1.51 -4.42 -15.62
CA ASP A 47 0.53 -5.09 -14.76
C ASP A 47 0.93 -5.03 -13.28
N SER A 48 2.22 -5.25 -12.97
CA SER A 48 2.72 -5.11 -11.61
C SER A 48 2.56 -3.68 -11.08
N LEU A 49 2.88 -2.66 -11.90
CA LEU A 49 2.71 -1.27 -11.51
C LEU A 49 1.24 -0.89 -11.31
N ASN A 50 0.36 -1.31 -12.22
CA ASN A 50 -1.08 -1.07 -12.11
C ASN A 50 -1.67 -1.69 -10.85
N LEU A 51 -1.27 -2.92 -10.52
CA LEU A 51 -1.69 -3.60 -9.30
C LEU A 51 -1.22 -2.85 -8.05
N LEU A 52 0.08 -2.54 -7.97
CA LEU A 52 0.66 -1.84 -6.82
C LEU A 52 0.04 -0.46 -6.63
N LYS A 53 -0.13 0.29 -7.72
CA LYS A 53 -0.78 1.60 -7.73
C LYS A 53 -2.24 1.50 -7.28
N GLY A 54 -3.01 0.56 -7.83
CA GLY A 54 -4.42 0.36 -7.49
C GLY A 54 -4.64 -0.01 -6.03
N CYS A 55 -3.87 -0.98 -5.51
CA CYS A 55 -3.96 -1.39 -4.11
C CYS A 55 -3.57 -0.25 -3.17
N SER A 56 -2.49 0.47 -3.49
CA SER A 56 -2.04 1.61 -2.69
C SER A 56 -3.02 2.77 -2.65
N LEU A 57 -3.77 3.01 -3.74
CA LEU A 57 -4.83 4.01 -3.80
C LEU A 57 -6.01 3.60 -2.92
N ASN A 58 -6.42 2.33 -2.95
CA ASN A 58 -7.50 1.83 -2.10
C ASN A 58 -7.15 1.90 -0.62
N LEU A 59 -5.91 1.56 -0.25
CA LEU A 59 -5.41 1.60 1.13
C LEU A 59 -4.94 2.98 1.60
N GLY A 60 -5.01 4.01 0.74
CA GLY A 60 -4.54 5.36 1.09
C GLY A 60 -3.03 5.47 1.31
N LEU A 61 -2.20 4.56 0.79
CA LEU A 61 -0.74 4.57 0.94
C LEU A 61 -0.08 5.64 0.02
N THR A 62 -0.40 6.92 0.25
CA THR A 62 -0.09 8.03 -0.68
C THR A 62 1.38 8.14 -1.09
N ALA A 63 2.31 7.87 -0.17
CA ALA A 63 3.75 7.91 -0.47
C ALA A 63 4.17 6.80 -1.44
N PHE A 64 3.65 5.59 -1.22
CA PHE A 64 3.89 4.44 -2.08
C PHE A 64 3.22 4.61 -3.45
N PHE A 65 1.96 5.11 -3.47
CA PHE A 65 1.23 5.46 -4.69
C PHE A 65 2.02 6.42 -5.57
N ARG A 66 2.60 7.49 -5.00
CA ARG A 66 3.38 8.48 -5.75
C ARG A 66 4.62 7.89 -6.41
N ILE A 67 5.26 6.90 -5.78
CA ILE A 67 6.39 6.20 -6.39
C ILE A 67 5.90 5.38 -7.58
N CYS A 68 4.82 4.60 -7.41
CA CYS A 68 4.23 3.82 -8.50
C CYS A 68 3.82 4.71 -9.69
N ASP A 69 3.16 5.84 -9.43
CA ASP A 69 2.78 6.83 -10.45
C ASP A 69 4.00 7.46 -11.15
N THR A 70 5.11 7.66 -10.42
CA THR A 70 6.37 8.13 -11.01
C THR A 70 6.99 7.06 -11.90
N TRP A 71 6.97 5.81 -11.46
CA TRP A 71 7.52 4.67 -12.20
C TRP A 71 6.78 4.40 -13.50
N GLU A 72 5.45 4.55 -13.51
CA GLU A 72 4.66 4.48 -14.74
C GLU A 72 5.13 5.53 -15.77
N LYS A 73 5.37 6.77 -15.33
CA LYS A 73 5.87 7.83 -16.23
C LYS A 73 7.27 7.52 -16.75
N LEU A 74 8.15 6.97 -15.91
CA LEU A 74 9.49 6.54 -16.31
C LEU A 74 9.42 5.40 -17.33
N MET A 75 8.60 4.38 -17.06
CA MET A 75 8.35 3.25 -17.97
C MET A 75 7.81 3.72 -19.33
N ALA A 76 6.79 4.60 -19.33
CA ALA A 76 6.23 5.18 -20.54
C ALA A 76 7.25 6.01 -21.35
N SER A 77 8.26 6.56 -20.66
CA SER A 77 9.34 7.34 -21.27
C SER A 77 10.57 6.51 -21.64
N GLY A 78 10.53 5.18 -21.49
CA GLY A 78 11.65 4.28 -21.77
C GLY A 78 12.83 4.38 -20.79
N LYS A 79 12.59 4.88 -19.57
CA LYS A 79 13.59 5.10 -18.51
C LYS A 79 13.47 4.07 -17.37
N ALA A 80 13.23 2.81 -17.71
CA ALA A 80 13.06 1.74 -16.73
C ALA A 80 14.34 1.43 -15.93
N ASP A 81 15.50 1.89 -16.41
CA ASP A 81 16.78 1.85 -15.71
C ASP A 81 16.85 2.80 -14.50
N GLN A 82 15.90 3.74 -14.37
CA GLN A 82 15.85 4.70 -13.27
C GLN A 82 14.92 4.26 -12.12
N LEU A 83 14.40 3.04 -12.16
CA LEU A 83 13.51 2.52 -11.12
C LEU A 83 14.31 2.05 -9.91
N GLU A 84 14.10 2.69 -8.76
CA GLU A 84 14.80 2.39 -7.50
C GLU A 84 14.01 1.41 -6.63
N ILE A 85 14.19 0.10 -6.84
CA ILE A 85 13.41 -0.95 -6.14
C ILE A 85 13.49 -0.82 -4.62
N ASP A 86 14.66 -0.53 -4.07
CA ASP A 86 14.84 -0.35 -2.63
C ASP A 86 14.00 0.81 -2.07
N LEU A 87 13.84 1.90 -2.85
CA LEU A 87 13.00 3.04 -2.46
C LEU A 87 11.52 2.64 -2.40
N LEU A 88 11.06 1.84 -3.36
CA LEU A 88 9.69 1.33 -3.38
C LEU A 88 9.43 0.40 -2.18
N LEU A 89 10.34 -0.53 -1.91
CA LEU A 89 10.27 -1.47 -0.79
C LEU A 89 10.26 -0.74 0.56
N ALA A 90 11.16 0.23 0.76
CA ALA A 90 11.23 1.03 1.99
C ALA A 90 9.96 1.87 2.21
N SER A 91 9.40 2.44 1.14
CA SER A 91 8.16 3.20 1.19
C SER A 91 6.96 2.32 1.57
N TYR A 92 6.89 1.09 1.03
CA TYR A 92 5.86 0.13 1.42
C TYR A 92 5.97 -0.25 2.89
N ALA A 93 7.17 -0.66 3.34
CA ALA A 93 7.38 -1.08 4.73
C ALA A 93 6.94 0.01 5.73
N THR A 94 7.33 1.27 5.45
CA THR A 94 6.91 2.43 6.26
C THR A 94 5.39 2.62 6.23
N SER A 95 4.78 2.52 5.05
CA SER A 95 3.34 2.73 4.87
C SER A 95 2.51 1.61 5.53
N LYS A 96 2.94 0.34 5.41
CA LYS A 96 2.32 -0.81 6.08
C LYS A 96 2.35 -0.67 7.59
N GLN A 97 3.50 -0.30 8.17
CA GLN A 97 3.63 -0.07 9.61
C GLN A 97 2.67 1.01 10.11
N LEU A 98 2.58 2.14 9.41
CA LEU A 98 1.66 3.22 9.77
C LEU A 98 0.19 2.79 9.64
N LEU A 99 -0.16 2.09 8.56
CA LEU A 99 -1.52 1.59 8.37
C LEU A 99 -1.90 0.62 9.50
N LEU A 100 -1.09 -0.41 9.77
CA LEU A 100 -1.41 -1.44 10.75
C LEU A 100 -1.44 -0.94 12.19
N ARG A 101 -0.53 -0.01 12.55
CA ARG A 101 -0.54 0.64 13.87
C ARG A 101 -1.90 1.26 14.18
N ASP A 102 -2.51 1.82 13.15
CA ASP A 102 -3.69 2.66 13.26
C ASP A 102 -4.99 1.91 12.84
N LEU A 103 -4.88 0.80 12.12
CA LEU A 103 -6.03 -0.02 11.74
C LEU A 103 -6.76 -0.62 12.95
N ASP A 104 -6.02 -0.92 14.02
CA ASP A 104 -6.56 -1.52 15.24
C ASP A 104 -7.48 -0.55 16.01
N TRP A 105 -7.28 0.77 15.89
CA TRP A 105 -8.22 1.75 16.47
C TRP A 105 -9.47 1.93 15.61
N MET A 106 -9.41 1.64 14.31
CA MET A 106 -10.55 1.76 13.39
C MET A 106 -11.52 0.58 13.45
N THR A 107 -11.05 -0.59 13.89
CA THR A 107 -11.77 -1.88 13.87
C THR A 107 -12.25 -2.34 15.26
N GLY A 108 -12.34 -1.42 16.22
CA GLY A 108 -12.98 -1.69 17.52
C GLY A 108 -12.06 -2.20 18.62
N GLY A 109 -10.82 -1.72 18.72
CA GLY A 109 -9.96 -1.98 19.87
C GLY A 109 -10.53 -1.42 21.19
N GLN A 110 -11.24 -2.24 21.97
CA GLN A 110 -11.31 -2.06 23.41
C GLN A 110 -9.93 -2.38 24.01
N GLY A 111 -9.20 -1.37 24.50
CA GLY A 111 -7.93 -1.59 25.21
C GLY A 111 -7.10 -0.35 25.59
N ALA A 112 -7.51 0.33 26.66
CA ALA A 112 -6.69 1.03 27.67
C ALA A 112 -5.78 2.23 27.27
N THR A 113 -6.24 3.43 27.63
CA THR A 113 -5.54 4.23 28.67
C THR A 113 -6.56 5.01 29.51
N GLY A 114 -6.84 4.49 30.71
CA GLY A 114 -6.98 5.35 31.87
C GLY A 114 -5.62 5.48 32.51
N VAL A 115 -5.04 6.69 32.50
CA VAL A 115 -4.26 7.47 33.49
C VAL A 115 -3.91 8.76 32.70
N ALA A 116 -4.23 9.98 33.09
CA ALA A 116 -4.28 10.62 34.40
C ALA A 116 -5.41 11.65 34.49
#